data_AF-A0A2T2TLE9-F1
#
_entry.id   AF-A0A2T2TLE9-F1
#
_cell.length_a   1.000
_cell.length_b   1.000
_cell.length_c   1.000
_cell.angle_alpha   90.00
_cell.angle_beta   90.00
_cell.angle_gamma   90.00
#
_symmetry.space_group_name_H-M   'P 1'
#
loop_
_entity.id
_entity.type
_entity.pdbx_description
1 polymer ?
#
loop_
_entity_poly.entity_id
_entity_poly.type
_entity_poly.pdbx_seq_one_letter_code
_entity_poly.pdbx_strand_id
1 'polypeptide(L)'
;MVRRGPAGTVARGAARARGAVSRPDRRRDITGADLAKQATIEFVKAHGTGNDFVILADREDAVTLDRGLTRALCDRRTGLGGDGAIRIAPARASVEADVFMDYRNRDGSVAEMCGNGVRCVAKVVLDRQWVGGDRLRVDTRAGVKVVDVAARHADGRVAQVHVGMGRPVVGEPVELDISPLVEAPGPEAADDGADGGEALVTAEHRVLALTTVSLGNPHAVAVVEDVARAPLARWARLAA
;
A
#
# COMPACT_ATOMS: atom_id res chain seq x y z
N MET A 1 3.98 -17.34 1.05
CA MET A 1 4.88 -17.32 -0.12
C MET A 1 5.09 -15.87 -0.58
N VAL A 2 6.35 -15.43 -0.73
CA VAL A 2 6.72 -14.11 -1.29
C VAL A 2 7.54 -14.37 -2.55
N ARG A 3 7.20 -13.73 -3.68
CA ARG A 3 8.00 -13.87 -4.91
C ARG A 3 8.55 -12.52 -5.35
N ARG A 4 9.80 -12.55 -5.83
CA ARG A 4 10.46 -11.42 -6.47
C ARG A 4 10.11 -11.44 -7.97
N GLY A 5 9.70 -10.30 -8.49
CA GLY A 5 9.49 -10.00 -9.91
C GLY A 5 10.67 -9.25 -10.51
N PRO A 6 10.49 -8.55 -11.64
CA PRO A 6 11.58 -7.87 -12.33
C PRO A 6 12.27 -6.83 -11.43
N ALA A 7 13.58 -6.69 -11.64
CA ALA A 7 14.40 -5.64 -11.03
C ALA A 7 14.98 -4.75 -12.14
N GLY A 8 15.19 -3.48 -11.83
CA GLY A 8 15.70 -2.50 -12.78
C GLY A 8 16.03 -1.20 -12.08
N THR A 9 16.16 -0.11 -12.83
CA THR A 9 16.43 1.22 -12.30
C THR A 9 15.32 2.20 -12.66
N VAL A 10 15.04 3.15 -11.76
CA VAL A 10 14.18 4.32 -12.04
C VAL A 10 14.96 5.60 -11.75
N ALA A 11 14.68 6.68 -12.49
CA ALA A 11 15.35 7.96 -12.29
C ALA A 11 14.99 8.55 -10.90
N ARG A 12 15.99 9.08 -10.18
CA ARG A 12 15.76 9.76 -8.89
C ARG A 12 15.05 11.09 -9.14
N GLY A 13 13.96 11.33 -8.42
CA GLY A 13 13.35 12.66 -8.33
C GLY A 13 14.24 13.58 -7.50
N ALA A 14 14.53 14.78 -7.99
CA ALA A 14 15.37 15.74 -7.26
C ALA A 14 14.72 16.11 -5.91
N ALA A 15 15.44 15.91 -4.81
CA ALA A 15 15.10 16.50 -3.52
C ALA A 15 15.07 18.03 -3.67
N ARG A 16 13.91 18.66 -3.46
CA ARG A 16 13.79 20.12 -3.56
C ARG A 16 14.50 20.77 -2.37
N ALA A 17 15.69 21.30 -2.59
CA ALA A 17 16.23 22.38 -1.77
C ALA A 17 15.33 23.62 -1.96
N ARG A 18 14.93 24.28 -0.86
CA ARG A 18 14.19 25.54 -0.90
C ARG A 18 15.15 26.65 -1.37
N GLY A 19 14.99 27.09 -2.61
CA GLY A 19 15.77 28.18 -3.22
C GLY A 19 15.03 28.71 -4.44
N ALA A 20 15.14 30.03 -4.67
CA ALA A 20 14.33 30.87 -5.54
C ALA A 20 13.94 30.29 -6.92
N VAL A 21 12.70 30.57 -7.34
CA VAL A 21 12.16 30.26 -8.66
C VAL A 21 12.81 31.17 -9.70
N SER A 22 13.77 30.64 -10.45
CA SER A 22 14.12 31.13 -11.78
C SER A 22 13.52 30.20 -12.82
N ARG A 23 12.73 30.75 -13.76
CA ARG A 23 12.17 30.00 -14.90
C ARG A 23 13.24 29.85 -15.98
N PRO A 24 13.62 28.64 -16.42
CA PRO A 24 14.23 28.47 -17.72
C PRO A 24 13.18 28.13 -18.78
N ASP A 25 13.39 28.73 -19.94
CA ASP A 25 12.60 28.64 -21.18
C ASP A 25 12.78 27.30 -21.90
N ARG A 26 11.73 26.94 -22.65
CA ARG A 26 11.55 26.01 -23.79
C ARG A 26 12.40 24.73 -23.93
N ARG A 27 11.65 23.62 -24.03
CA ARG A 27 11.90 22.35 -24.75
C ARG A 27 13.36 22.11 -25.15
N ARG A 28 14.13 21.48 -24.26
CA ARG A 28 15.36 20.78 -24.64
C ARG A 28 15.04 19.31 -24.90
N ASP A 29 15.47 18.81 -26.04
CA ASP A 29 15.48 17.38 -26.32
C ASP A 29 16.48 16.71 -25.37
N ILE A 30 15.97 15.81 -24.52
CA ILE A 30 16.77 15.09 -23.53
C ILE A 30 17.53 13.99 -24.29
N THR A 31 18.87 14.06 -24.29
CA THR A 31 19.72 13.05 -24.92
C THR A 31 19.87 11.81 -24.02
N GLY A 32 20.28 10.66 -24.57
CA GLY A 32 20.60 9.46 -23.79
C GLY A 32 21.71 9.68 -22.74
N ALA A 33 22.57 10.69 -22.92
CA ALA A 33 23.58 11.10 -21.96
C ALA A 33 23.02 11.98 -20.83
N ASP A 34 21.95 12.74 -21.09
CA ASP A 34 21.24 13.52 -20.06
C ASP A 34 20.46 12.61 -19.11
N LEU A 35 19.95 11.48 -19.60
CA LEU A 35 19.38 10.41 -18.77
C LEU A 35 20.45 9.71 -17.90
N ALA A 36 21.67 9.57 -18.41
CA ALA A 36 22.79 8.95 -17.68
C ALA A 36 23.33 9.83 -16.54
N LYS A 37 23.10 11.15 -16.56
CA LYS A 37 23.42 12.08 -15.46
C LYS A 37 22.33 12.16 -14.39
N GLN A 38 21.15 11.59 -14.62
CA GLN A 38 20.16 11.43 -13.56
C GLN A 38 20.58 10.23 -12.73
N ALA A 39 20.94 10.48 -11.47
CA ALA A 39 21.17 9.41 -10.52
C ALA A 39 19.95 8.47 -10.57
N THR A 40 20.19 7.18 -10.74
CA THR A 40 19.12 6.17 -10.79
C THR A 40 19.05 5.42 -9.46
N ILE A 41 17.89 4.87 -9.14
CA ILE A 41 17.69 4.01 -7.97
C ILE A 41 17.20 2.64 -8.43
N GLU A 42 17.76 1.59 -7.83
CA GLU A 42 17.32 0.23 -8.12
C GLU A 42 15.93 -0.02 -7.53
N PHE A 43 15.05 -0.59 -8.34
CA PHE A 43 13.76 -1.09 -7.88
C PHE A 43 13.68 -2.61 -7.95
N VAL A 44 12.83 -3.17 -7.11
CA VAL A 44 12.40 -4.56 -7.13
C VAL A 44 10.89 -4.58 -7.14
N LYS A 45 10.30 -5.28 -8.09
CA LYS A 45 8.88 -5.63 -7.99
C LYS A 45 8.74 -6.89 -7.16
N ALA A 46 7.84 -6.92 -6.18
CA ALA A 46 7.61 -8.12 -5.37
C ALA A 46 6.14 -8.19 -4.94
N HIS A 47 5.66 -9.40 -4.64
CA HIS A 47 4.32 -9.55 -4.08
C HIS A 47 4.29 -10.51 -2.89
N GLY A 48 3.43 -10.19 -1.94
CA GLY A 48 3.10 -11.05 -0.81
C GLY A 48 1.64 -11.48 -0.94
N THR A 49 1.40 -12.78 -1.17
CA THR A 49 0.04 -13.35 -1.29
C THR A 49 -0.88 -12.59 -2.26
N GLY A 50 -0.31 -12.10 -3.37
CA GLY A 50 -1.05 -11.40 -4.43
C GLY A 50 -1.00 -9.87 -4.36
N ASN A 51 -0.75 -9.29 -3.19
CA ASN A 51 -0.57 -7.84 -3.03
C ASN A 51 0.84 -7.45 -3.50
N ASP A 52 0.94 -6.67 -4.58
CA ASP A 52 2.18 -6.34 -5.28
C ASP A 52 2.70 -4.92 -5.00
N PHE A 53 4.01 -4.79 -4.87
CA PHE A 53 4.70 -3.55 -4.52
C PHE A 53 5.83 -3.24 -5.49
N VAL A 54 6.00 -1.95 -5.76
CA VAL A 54 7.25 -1.41 -6.30
C VAL A 54 8.15 -1.03 -5.13
N ILE A 55 9.27 -1.72 -4.98
CA ILE A 55 10.18 -1.53 -3.84
C ILE A 55 11.45 -0.81 -4.31
N LEU A 56 11.70 0.39 -3.79
CA LEU A 56 12.91 1.16 -4.01
C LEU A 56 13.95 0.80 -2.95
N ALA A 57 15.12 0.35 -3.39
CA ALA A 57 16.22 -0.04 -2.53
C ALA A 57 17.13 1.17 -2.23
N ASP A 58 16.73 2.03 -1.30
CA ASP A 58 17.33 3.35 -1.04
C ASP A 58 18.27 3.38 0.18
N ARG A 59 19.38 2.65 0.09
CA ARG A 59 20.35 2.54 1.20
C ARG A 59 21.01 3.87 1.61
N GLU A 60 21.01 4.84 0.71
CA GLU A 60 21.66 6.14 0.87
C GLU A 60 20.67 7.23 1.34
N ASP A 61 19.39 6.88 1.55
CA ASP A 61 18.32 7.84 1.84
C ASP A 61 18.23 8.98 0.80
N ALA A 62 18.49 8.64 -0.47
CA ALA A 62 18.66 9.61 -1.54
C ALA A 62 17.36 9.97 -2.27
N VAL A 63 16.27 9.23 -2.04
CA VAL A 63 15.00 9.39 -2.76
C VAL A 63 13.86 9.71 -1.81
N THR A 64 13.22 10.86 -1.99
CA THR A 64 11.95 11.12 -1.33
C THR A 64 10.83 10.39 -2.05
N LEU A 65 10.26 9.35 -1.43
CA LEU A 65 9.04 8.71 -1.92
C LEU A 65 7.83 9.58 -1.55
N ASP A 66 7.47 10.51 -2.43
CA ASP A 66 6.30 11.37 -2.28
C ASP A 66 5.04 10.81 -2.99
N ARG A 67 3.91 11.52 -2.85
CA ARG A 67 2.63 11.15 -3.48
C ARG A 67 2.72 11.10 -5.01
N GLY A 68 3.46 12.03 -5.62
CA GLY A 68 3.57 12.13 -7.07
C GLY A 68 4.36 10.96 -7.66
N LEU A 69 5.54 10.71 -7.11
CA LEU A 69 6.39 9.58 -7.49
C LEU A 69 5.66 8.24 -7.25
N THR A 70 4.98 8.09 -6.11
CA THR A 70 4.21 6.87 -5.80
C THR A 70 3.16 6.57 -6.86
N ARG A 71 2.35 7.58 -7.23
CA ARG A 71 1.31 7.42 -8.25
C ARG A 71 1.91 7.06 -9.61
N ALA A 72 3.00 7.71 -10.00
CA ALA A 72 3.67 7.43 -11.27
C ALA A 72 4.24 6.01 -11.30
N LEU A 73 4.87 5.54 -10.22
CA LEU A 73 5.39 4.17 -10.13
C LEU A 73 4.28 3.13 -10.14
N CYS A 74 3.19 3.37 -9.40
CA CYS A 74 2.11 2.42 -9.22
C CYS A 74 1.07 2.42 -10.35
N ASP A 75 1.15 3.35 -11.30
CA ASP A 75 0.30 3.32 -12.49
C ASP A 75 0.58 2.03 -13.28
N ARG A 76 -0.47 1.25 -13.55
CA ARG A 76 -0.35 -0.06 -14.21
C ARG A 76 -0.24 0.05 -15.74
N ARG A 77 -0.58 1.21 -16.32
CA ARG A 77 -0.56 1.45 -17.77
C ARG A 77 0.73 2.13 -18.21
N THR A 78 1.19 3.11 -17.43
CA THR A 78 2.33 3.97 -17.78
C THR A 78 3.51 3.82 -16.82
N GLY A 79 3.30 3.18 -15.67
CA GLY A 79 4.33 2.93 -14.66
C GLY A 79 4.73 1.46 -14.57
N LEU A 80 5.33 1.10 -13.43
CA LEU A 80 5.71 -0.28 -13.12
C LEU A 80 4.51 -1.10 -12.65
N GLY A 81 3.47 -0.43 -12.13
CA GLY A 81 2.27 -1.01 -11.57
C GLY A 81 2.49 -1.59 -10.16
N GLY A 82 1.53 -1.40 -9.27
CA GLY A 82 1.53 -2.02 -7.94
C GLY A 82 0.37 -1.51 -7.09
N ASP A 83 0.03 -2.25 -6.04
CA ASP A 83 -0.94 -1.82 -5.03
C ASP A 83 -0.37 -0.73 -4.12
N GLY A 84 0.97 -0.60 -4.08
CA GLY A 84 1.66 0.54 -3.52
C GLY A 84 3.17 0.54 -3.79
N ALA A 85 3.84 1.59 -3.28
CA ALA A 85 5.28 1.73 -3.37
C ALA A 85 5.90 1.70 -1.98
N ILE A 86 7.02 1.01 -1.85
CA ILE A 86 7.80 0.91 -0.62
C ILE A 86 9.20 1.43 -0.91
N ARG A 87 9.72 2.30 -0.05
CA ARG A 87 11.14 2.66 -0.03
C ARG A 87 11.79 2.03 1.20
N ILE A 88 12.85 1.25 0.97
CA ILE A 88 13.68 0.70 2.04
C ILE A 88 14.84 1.67 2.25
N ALA A 89 14.83 2.37 3.38
CA ALA A 89 15.83 3.36 3.76
C ALA A 89 16.54 2.94 5.06
N PRO A 90 17.63 3.63 5.48
CA PRO A 90 18.12 3.50 6.84
C PRO A 90 17.02 3.70 7.88
N ALA A 91 17.10 2.99 9.01
CA ALA A 91 16.16 3.16 10.12
C ALA A 91 16.09 4.64 10.55
N ARG A 92 14.91 5.10 11.01
CA ARG A 92 14.78 6.48 11.51
C ARG A 92 15.69 6.68 12.73
N ALA A 93 16.19 7.91 12.88
CA ALA A 93 16.98 8.28 14.05
C ALA A 93 16.24 7.92 15.35
N SER A 94 16.99 7.40 16.33
CA SER A 94 16.48 6.96 17.64
C SER A 94 15.57 5.72 17.64
N VAL A 95 15.45 5.00 16.53
CA VAL A 95 14.76 3.70 16.47
C VAL A 95 15.79 2.57 16.37
N GLU A 96 15.74 1.61 17.29
CA GLU A 96 16.57 0.41 17.24
C GLU A 96 16.01 -0.59 16.19
N ALA A 97 16.41 -0.40 14.94
CA ALA A 97 16.01 -1.25 13.81
C ALA A 97 17.08 -1.26 12.72
N ASP A 98 16.98 -2.21 11.80
CA ASP A 98 17.98 -2.40 10.74
C ASP A 98 17.67 -1.55 9.50
N VAL A 99 16.38 -1.37 9.18
CA VAL A 99 15.90 -0.60 8.02
C VAL A 99 14.57 0.09 8.33
N PHE A 100 14.26 1.17 7.63
CA PHE A 100 12.93 1.79 7.61
C PHE A 100 12.14 1.38 6.37
N MET A 101 10.90 0.94 6.59
CA MET A 101 9.91 0.70 5.55
C MET A 101 9.03 1.93 5.38
N ASP A 102 9.37 2.77 4.39
CA ASP A 102 8.54 3.90 3.99
C ASP A 102 7.49 3.44 2.97
N TYR A 103 6.30 3.11 3.45
CA TYR A 103 5.20 2.59 2.63
C TYR A 103 4.15 3.65 2.29
N ARG A 104 3.75 3.70 1.02
CA ARG A 104 2.60 4.47 0.51
C ARG A 104 1.70 3.60 -0.38
N ASN A 105 0.39 3.78 -0.23
CA ASN A 105 -0.59 3.15 -1.12
C ASN A 105 -0.48 3.72 -2.55
N ARG A 106 -1.05 3.02 -3.53
CA ARG A 106 -1.07 3.44 -4.94
C ARG A 106 -1.57 4.88 -5.17
N ASP A 107 -2.51 5.35 -4.36
CA ASP A 107 -3.05 6.72 -4.43
C ASP A 107 -2.09 7.78 -3.83
N GLY A 108 -0.95 7.34 -3.29
CA GLY A 108 0.10 8.12 -2.64
C GLY A 108 -0.19 8.52 -1.18
N SER A 109 -1.29 8.04 -0.60
CA SER A 109 -1.53 8.15 0.85
C SER A 109 -0.46 7.39 1.64
N VAL A 110 -0.12 7.91 2.82
CA VAL A 110 0.82 7.24 3.73
C VAL A 110 0.12 6.04 4.35
N ALA A 111 0.81 4.91 4.37
CA ALA A 111 0.34 3.73 5.07
C ALA A 111 1.24 3.45 6.27
N GLU A 112 0.61 3.13 7.40
CA GLU A 112 1.31 2.95 8.67
C GLU A 112 2.02 1.60 8.75
N MET A 113 1.37 0.56 8.21
CA MET A 113 1.84 -0.82 8.22
C MET A 113 1.20 -1.62 7.08
N CYS A 114 1.93 -2.62 6.58
CA CYS A 114 1.37 -3.65 5.72
C CYS A 114 2.10 -4.97 5.95
N GLY A 115 1.40 -5.99 6.47
CA GLY A 115 2.00 -7.30 6.73
C GLY A 115 2.57 -7.94 5.46
N ASN A 116 1.94 -7.73 4.30
CA ASN A 116 2.45 -8.22 3.01
C ASN A 116 3.73 -7.47 2.61
N GLY A 117 3.73 -6.15 2.75
CA GLY A 117 4.87 -5.28 2.46
C GLY A 117 6.09 -5.63 3.31
N VAL A 118 5.92 -5.83 4.63
CA VAL A 118 7.02 -6.19 5.55
C VAL A 118 7.69 -7.51 5.12
N ARG A 119 6.91 -8.51 4.70
CA ARG A 119 7.48 -9.78 4.19
C ARG A 119 8.29 -9.58 2.91
N CYS A 120 7.83 -8.70 2.02
CA CYS A 120 8.56 -8.35 0.80
C CYS A 120 9.86 -7.60 1.11
N VAL A 121 9.81 -6.63 2.03
CA VAL A 121 11.00 -5.90 2.52
C VAL A 121 12.02 -6.86 3.11
N ALA A 122 11.58 -7.74 4.02
CA ALA A 122 12.47 -8.71 4.64
C ALA A 122 13.18 -9.60 3.61
N LYS A 123 12.44 -10.11 2.62
CA LYS A 123 13.03 -10.87 1.52
C LYS A 123 14.08 -10.05 0.76
N VAL A 124 13.80 -8.79 0.42
CA VAL A 124 14.75 -7.94 -0.32
C VAL A 124 16.01 -7.67 0.50
N VAL A 125 15.88 -7.31 1.77
CA VAL A 125 17.00 -6.98 2.66
C VAL A 125 17.88 -8.21 2.92
N LEU A 126 17.27 -9.35 3.23
CA LEU A 126 17.97 -10.59 3.58
C LEU A 126 18.59 -11.28 2.36
N ASP A 127 17.90 -11.33 1.21
CA ASP A 127 18.47 -11.90 -0.02
C ASP A 127 19.64 -11.06 -0.55
N ARG A 128 19.68 -9.76 -0.25
CA ARG A 128 20.81 -8.87 -0.57
C ARG A 128 21.87 -8.82 0.52
N GLN A 129 21.70 -9.57 1.60
CA GLN A 129 22.62 -9.63 2.73
C GLN A 129 22.96 -8.23 3.29
N TRP A 130 21.96 -7.34 3.31
CA TRP A 130 22.13 -6.01 3.89
C TRP A 130 22.26 -6.04 5.41
N VAL A 131 21.72 -7.10 6.00
CA VAL A 131 21.75 -7.43 7.42
C VAL A 131 22.14 -8.90 7.50
N GLY A 132 22.99 -9.25 8.47
CA GLY A 132 23.42 -10.62 8.69
C GLY A 132 22.41 -11.43 9.52
N GLY A 133 22.41 -12.75 9.31
CA GLY A 133 21.59 -13.69 10.10
C GLY A 133 20.17 -13.89 9.56
N ASP A 134 19.33 -14.47 10.42
CA ASP A 134 17.96 -14.89 10.09
C ASP A 134 16.88 -14.05 10.79
N ARG A 135 17.27 -12.93 11.41
CA ARG A 135 16.36 -12.01 12.11
C ARG A 135 16.57 -10.59 11.62
N LEU A 136 15.47 -9.88 11.37
CA LEU A 136 15.43 -8.51 10.89
C LEU A 136 14.45 -7.67 11.70
N ARG A 137 14.87 -6.48 12.12
CA ARG A 137 14.02 -5.44 12.72
C ARG A 137 13.71 -4.40 11.66
N VAL A 138 12.43 -4.30 11.31
CA VAL A 138 11.93 -3.33 10.33
C VAL A 138 11.25 -2.20 11.08
N ASP A 139 11.81 -1.00 11.01
CA ASP A 139 11.16 0.21 11.46
C ASP A 139 9.96 0.53 10.54
N THR A 140 8.78 0.69 11.13
CA THR A 140 7.55 1.08 10.42
C THR A 140 6.87 2.22 11.17
N ARG A 141 5.94 2.91 10.52
CA ARG A 141 5.17 3.97 11.19
C ARG A 141 4.28 3.42 12.32
N ALA A 142 3.90 2.15 12.28
CA ALA A 142 3.22 1.44 13.37
C ALA A 142 4.18 0.72 14.35
N GLY A 143 5.40 1.25 14.51
CA GLY A 143 6.44 0.69 15.37
C GLY A 143 7.29 -0.40 14.71
N VAL A 144 8.31 -0.87 15.43
CA VAL A 144 9.24 -1.89 14.91
C VAL A 144 8.55 -3.24 14.76
N LYS A 145 8.75 -3.89 13.62
CA LYS A 145 8.32 -5.27 13.35
C LYS A 145 9.52 -6.18 13.30
N VAL A 146 9.48 -7.25 14.08
CA VAL A 146 10.50 -8.29 14.09
C VAL A 146 10.12 -9.34 13.05
N VAL A 147 11.06 -9.68 12.19
CA VAL A 147 10.89 -10.70 11.15
C VAL A 147 11.94 -11.78 11.35
N ASP A 148 11.52 -13.03 11.38
CA ASP A 148 12.38 -14.20 11.49
C ASP A 148 12.25 -15.05 10.21
N VAL A 149 13.37 -15.54 9.69
CA VAL A 149 13.38 -16.46 8.54
C VAL A 149 12.87 -17.82 9.02
N ALA A 150 11.78 -18.27 8.41
CA ALA A 150 11.18 -19.57 8.72
C ALA A 150 11.71 -20.67 7.79
N ALA A 151 12.03 -20.33 6.54
CA ALA A 151 12.59 -21.26 5.57
C ALA A 151 13.36 -20.55 4.46
N ARG A 152 14.35 -21.25 3.90
CA ARG A 152 15.12 -20.84 2.72
C ARG A 152 14.94 -21.86 1.60
N HIS A 153 15.09 -21.39 0.37
CA HIS A 153 15.23 -22.25 -0.80
C HIS A 153 16.62 -22.90 -0.82
N ALA A 154 16.81 -23.89 -1.69
CA ALA A 154 18.10 -24.58 -1.86
C ALA A 154 19.23 -23.63 -2.30
N ASP A 155 18.91 -22.52 -2.97
CA ASP A 155 19.86 -21.48 -3.37
C ASP A 155 20.20 -20.49 -2.23
N GLY A 156 19.71 -20.75 -1.01
CA GLY A 156 19.93 -19.91 0.17
C GLY A 156 19.00 -18.69 0.27
N ARG A 157 18.17 -18.41 -0.75
CA ARG A 157 17.24 -17.25 -0.70
C ARG A 157 16.07 -17.50 0.24
N VAL A 158 15.54 -16.44 0.82
CA VAL A 158 14.41 -16.49 1.74
C VAL A 158 13.16 -17.01 1.03
N ALA A 159 12.57 -18.09 1.54
CA ALA A 159 11.33 -18.69 1.03
C ALA A 159 10.10 -18.27 1.85
N GLN A 160 10.28 -18.23 3.18
CA GLN A 160 9.22 -17.91 4.13
C GLN A 160 9.79 -17.15 5.33
N VAL A 161 8.98 -16.24 5.86
CA VAL A 161 9.28 -15.48 7.07
C VAL A 161 8.08 -15.47 8.01
N HIS A 162 8.34 -15.36 9.30
CA HIS A 162 7.36 -15.01 10.32
C HIS A 162 7.51 -13.54 10.68
N VAL A 163 6.40 -12.84 10.86
CA VAL A 163 6.39 -11.42 11.23
C VAL A 163 5.68 -11.27 12.56
N GLY A 164 6.38 -10.73 13.55
CA GLY A 164 5.78 -10.31 14.82
C GLY A 164 4.89 -9.09 14.60
N MET A 165 3.59 -9.32 14.43
CA MET A 165 2.61 -8.25 14.15
C MET A 165 2.30 -7.36 15.37
N GLY A 166 2.59 -7.86 16.57
CA GLY A 166 2.21 -7.25 17.84
C GLY A 166 0.84 -7.71 18.32
N ARG A 167 0.36 -7.10 19.40
CA ARG A 167 -0.95 -7.40 19.98
C ARG A 167 -2.03 -6.59 19.26
N PRO A 168 -3.16 -7.21 18.86
CA PRO A 168 -4.28 -6.46 18.32
C PRO A 168 -4.96 -5.61 19.39
N VAL A 169 -5.46 -4.44 18.97
CA VAL A 169 -6.41 -3.64 19.75
C VAL A 169 -7.80 -3.96 19.21
N VAL A 170 -8.67 -4.51 20.06
CA VAL A 170 -10.06 -4.79 19.70
C VAL A 170 -10.90 -3.63 20.22
N GLY A 171 -11.66 -2.99 19.33
CA GLY A 171 -12.56 -1.91 19.68
C GLY A 171 -13.98 -2.41 19.91
N GLU A 172 -14.89 -1.47 20.13
CA GLU A 172 -16.31 -1.79 20.27
C GLU A 172 -16.88 -2.36 18.96
N PRO A 173 -17.87 -3.26 19.05
CA PRO A 173 -18.64 -3.68 17.88
C PRO A 173 -19.33 -2.50 17.22
N VAL A 174 -19.43 -2.53 15.89
CA VAL A 174 -20.11 -1.53 15.09
C VAL A 174 -21.13 -2.22 14.20
N GLU A 175 -22.27 -1.58 14.00
CA GLU A 175 -23.32 -2.08 13.12
C GLU A 175 -23.28 -1.33 11.78
N LEU A 176 -23.23 -2.08 10.69
CA LEU A 176 -23.31 -1.53 9.33
C LEU A 176 -24.69 -1.81 8.75
N ASP A 177 -25.42 -0.76 8.41
CA ASP A 177 -26.66 -0.90 7.67
C ASP A 177 -26.37 -1.40 6.25
N ILE A 178 -26.85 -2.60 5.94
CA ILE A 178 -26.72 -3.26 4.64
C ILE A 178 -28.07 -3.44 3.94
N SER A 179 -29.11 -2.74 4.39
CA SER A 179 -30.46 -2.75 3.81
C SER A 179 -30.39 -2.56 2.30
N PRO A 180 -31.03 -3.42 1.48
CA PRO A 180 -31.08 -3.22 0.04
C PRO A 180 -31.83 -1.92 -0.25
N LEU A 181 -31.23 -1.10 -1.11
CA LEU A 181 -31.89 0.07 -1.68
C LEU A 181 -32.62 -0.40 -2.93
N VAL A 182 -33.92 -0.13 -3.00
CA VAL A 182 -34.76 -0.34 -4.17
C VAL A 182 -35.24 1.01 -4.67
N GLU A 183 -35.39 1.15 -5.99
CA GLU A 183 -36.06 2.32 -6.57
C GLU A 183 -37.46 2.43 -5.99
N ALA A 184 -37.81 3.61 -5.48
CA ALA A 184 -39.18 3.88 -5.08
C ALA A 184 -40.05 3.79 -6.35
N PRO A 185 -41.27 3.23 -6.26
CA PRO A 185 -42.23 3.44 -7.32
C PRO A 185 -42.35 4.95 -7.54
N GLY A 186 -42.00 5.41 -8.75
CA GLY A 186 -42.09 6.82 -9.11
C GLY A 186 -43.50 7.34 -8.80
N PRO A 187 -43.66 8.65 -8.52
CA PRO A 187 -44.99 9.19 -8.30
C PRO A 187 -45.85 8.82 -9.51
N GLU A 188 -46.92 8.04 -9.29
CA GLU A 188 -47.93 7.82 -10.31
C GLU A 188 -48.44 9.19 -10.71
N ALA A 189 -47.96 9.67 -11.87
CA ALA A 189 -48.38 10.87 -12.60
C ALA A 189 -49.21 11.87 -11.78
N ALA A 190 -48.55 12.65 -10.92
CA ALA A 190 -49.04 13.97 -10.58
C ALA A 190 -48.38 14.94 -11.57
N ASP A 191 -49.24 15.52 -12.40
CA ASP A 191 -48.92 16.47 -13.45
C ASP A 191 -48.07 17.65 -12.95
N ASP A 192 -47.26 18.18 -13.86
CA ASP A 192 -46.54 19.46 -13.80
C ASP A 192 -45.22 19.56 -12.99
N GLY A 193 -44.12 19.21 -13.68
CA GLY A 193 -43.05 20.20 -13.90
C GLY A 193 -41.86 20.27 -12.95
N ALA A 194 -41.46 19.20 -12.26
CA ALA A 194 -40.24 19.18 -11.45
C ALA A 194 -39.32 18.01 -11.82
N ASP A 195 -38.01 18.29 -11.95
CA ASP A 195 -36.93 17.34 -12.19
C ASP A 195 -37.10 16.07 -11.32
N GLY A 196 -37.37 14.94 -11.98
CA GLY A 196 -37.58 13.65 -11.35
C GLY A 196 -36.29 13.09 -10.76
N GLY A 197 -36.01 13.42 -9.51
CA GLY A 197 -35.02 12.70 -8.71
C GLY A 197 -35.56 11.31 -8.36
N GLU A 198 -34.85 10.26 -8.79
CA GLU A 198 -35.11 8.88 -8.36
C GLU A 198 -34.99 8.79 -6.83
N ALA A 199 -36.11 8.63 -6.14
CA ALA A 199 -36.10 8.36 -4.71
C ALA A 199 -35.77 6.88 -4.50
N LEU A 200 -34.75 6.55 -3.70
CA LEU A 200 -34.48 5.18 -3.27
C LEU A 200 -35.13 4.94 -1.91
N VAL A 201 -35.80 3.81 -1.72
CA VAL A 201 -36.36 3.35 -0.44
C VAL A 201 -35.71 2.03 0.00
N THR A 202 -35.68 1.77 1.31
CA THR A 202 -35.16 0.51 1.85
C THR A 202 -36.24 -0.57 1.78
N ALA A 203 -35.93 -1.72 1.18
CA ALA A 203 -36.92 -2.81 1.06
C ALA A 203 -37.08 -3.62 2.37
N GLU A 204 -36.02 -3.66 3.18
CA GLU A 204 -35.93 -4.41 4.43
C GLU A 204 -34.76 -3.88 5.26
N HIS A 205 -34.92 -3.75 6.58
CA HIS A 205 -33.81 -3.33 7.45
C HIS A 205 -32.90 -4.53 7.71
N ARG A 206 -31.64 -4.44 7.27
CA ARG A 206 -30.62 -5.47 7.50
C ARG A 206 -29.35 -4.84 8.03
N VAL A 207 -28.80 -5.43 9.09
CA VAL A 207 -27.59 -4.94 9.76
C VAL A 207 -26.52 -6.03 9.75
N LEU A 208 -25.29 -5.63 9.50
CA LEU A 208 -24.10 -6.48 9.63
C LEU A 208 -23.32 -6.06 10.87
N ALA A 209 -23.19 -6.96 11.83
CA ALA A 209 -22.36 -6.75 13.01
C ALA A 209 -20.87 -6.88 12.65
N LEU A 210 -20.09 -5.86 13.01
CA LEU A 210 -18.67 -5.76 12.74
C LEU A 210 -17.89 -5.73 14.06
N THR A 211 -16.83 -6.52 14.16
CA THR A 211 -15.82 -6.36 15.21
C THR A 211 -14.69 -5.49 14.67
N THR A 212 -14.39 -4.40 15.38
CA THR A 212 -13.29 -3.50 15.00
C THR A 212 -11.98 -4.00 15.59
N VAL A 213 -10.93 -4.08 14.76
CA VAL A 213 -9.61 -4.54 15.16
C VAL A 213 -8.54 -3.66 14.54
N SER A 214 -7.54 -3.26 15.32
CA SER A 214 -6.36 -2.56 14.84
C SER A 214 -5.08 -3.34 15.11
N LEU A 215 -4.23 -3.45 14.09
CA LEU A 215 -2.84 -3.95 14.18
C LEU A 215 -1.83 -2.84 13.85
N GLY A 216 -2.23 -1.58 14.06
CA GLY A 216 -1.51 -0.39 13.59
C GLY A 216 -2.13 0.25 12.35
N ASN A 217 -3.23 -0.31 11.84
CA ASN A 217 -4.14 0.29 10.89
C ASN A 217 -5.55 -0.30 11.15
N PRO A 218 -6.64 0.46 10.91
CA PRO A 218 -7.99 0.04 11.28
C PRO A 218 -8.53 -1.07 10.35
N HIS A 219 -9.26 -2.03 10.93
CA HIS A 219 -10.00 -3.07 10.23
C HIS A 219 -11.39 -3.24 10.85
N ALA A 220 -12.37 -3.58 10.03
CA ALA A 220 -13.69 -4.05 10.46
C ALA A 220 -13.90 -5.48 9.96
N VAL A 221 -14.27 -6.38 10.85
CA VAL A 221 -14.39 -7.82 10.59
C VAL A 221 -15.84 -8.25 10.75
N ALA A 222 -16.40 -8.86 9.71
CA ALA A 222 -17.72 -9.48 9.73
C ALA A 222 -17.58 -11.01 9.65
N VAL A 223 -18.43 -11.74 10.38
CA VAL A 223 -18.61 -13.18 10.18
C VAL A 223 -19.76 -13.38 9.19
N VAL A 224 -19.51 -14.17 8.15
CA VAL A 224 -20.48 -14.50 7.11
C VAL A 224 -20.57 -16.00 6.92
N GLU A 225 -21.71 -16.48 6.44
CA GLU A 225 -21.90 -17.91 6.15
C GLU A 225 -21.03 -18.39 4.99
N ASP A 226 -20.94 -17.58 3.92
CA ASP A 226 -20.17 -17.91 2.72
C ASP A 226 -19.45 -16.67 2.18
N VAL A 227 -18.12 -16.67 2.28
CA VAL A 227 -17.25 -15.59 1.80
C VAL A 227 -17.33 -15.43 0.28
N ALA A 228 -17.58 -16.50 -0.47
CA ALA A 228 -17.66 -16.46 -1.93
C ALA A 228 -18.94 -15.77 -2.43
N ARG A 229 -19.98 -15.72 -1.59
CA ARG A 229 -21.28 -15.10 -1.90
C ARG A 229 -21.48 -13.74 -1.24
N ALA A 230 -20.62 -13.36 -0.30
CA ALA A 230 -20.71 -12.09 0.38
C ALA A 230 -20.52 -10.90 -0.61
N PRO A 231 -21.42 -9.88 -0.60
CA PRO A 231 -21.33 -8.73 -1.49
C PRO A 231 -20.30 -7.71 -1.00
N LEU A 232 -19.04 -8.14 -0.88
CA LEU A 232 -17.93 -7.39 -0.30
C LEU A 232 -17.75 -5.99 -0.92
N ALA A 233 -17.87 -5.88 -2.25
CA ALA A 233 -17.71 -4.60 -2.95
C ALA A 233 -18.79 -3.57 -2.55
N ARG A 234 -20.01 -4.03 -2.26
CA ARG A 234 -21.09 -3.16 -1.79
C ARG A 234 -20.85 -2.74 -0.34
N TRP A 235 -20.58 -3.70 0.54
CA TRP A 235 -20.34 -3.41 1.96
C TRP A 235 -19.12 -2.52 2.19
N ALA A 236 -18.04 -2.71 1.41
CA ALA A 236 -16.86 -1.87 1.49
C ALA A 236 -17.13 -0.40 1.15
N ARG A 237 -18.12 -0.10 0.29
CA ARG A 237 -18.53 1.29 -0.01
C ARG A 237 -19.35 1.90 1.11
N LEU A 238 -20.15 1.09 1.81
CA LEU A 238 -20.99 1.55 2.93
C LEU A 238 -20.14 1.84 4.18
N ALA A 239 -18.98 1.18 4.31
CA ALA A 239 -18.07 1.32 5.45
C ALA A 239 -16.96 2.37 5.28
N ALA A 240 -16.90 3.04 4.12
CA ALA A 240 -15.85 4.02 3.77
C ALA A 240 -16.33 5.46 4.00
#